data_AF-A0A3N6S3L3-F1
#
_entry.id   AF-A0A3N6S3L3-F1
#
_cell.length_a   1.000
_cell.length_b   1.000
_cell.length_c   1.000
_cell.angle_alpha   90.00
_cell.angle_beta   90.00
_cell.angle_gamma   90.00
#
_symmetry.space_group_name_H-M   'P 1'
#
loop_
_entity.id
_entity.type
_entity.pdbx_description
1 polymer ?
#
loop_
_entity_poly.entity_id
_entity_poly.type
_entity_poly.pdbx_seq_one_letter_code
_entity_poly.pdbx_strand_id
1 'polypeptide(L)'
;MENGMLSQAIINIEQLKNTLNGFSGLPAQAVEIQQNTSAMLNDLLPTLQGMQKQVLTTGQTLQTQLNQQLATLNTETPEQLRAAISQLQEEVSQAAQPASQALTAANAANNKVTQNNLALQQIDVSLQNDIAGLQSNLSGATQELDALNKQKYYWLALGILGVPGLIAMAVELNQAQNKVNDLQGQVNQIQQQIQSQQGFSTQIKSLSANFSTAVDKLSGLDNTINFLKGDMGNISQDIGTASQQQLQLFFTAALMEVNTLVNDAS
;
A
#
# COMPACT_ATOMS: atom_id res chain seq x y z
N MET A 1 16.78 -9.67 16.85
CA MET A 1 15.32 -9.77 17.04
C MET A 1 14.75 -9.58 15.65
N GLU A 2 14.31 -10.65 15.00
CA GLU A 2 13.55 -10.49 13.75
C GLU A 2 12.22 -9.85 14.16
N ASN A 3 11.89 -8.69 13.58
CA ASN A 3 10.55 -8.14 13.72
C ASN A 3 9.58 -9.18 13.15
N GLY A 4 8.50 -9.48 13.85
CA GLY A 4 7.52 -10.42 13.35
C GLY A 4 6.86 -9.88 12.07
N MET A 5 6.20 -10.80 11.37
CA MET A 5 5.84 -10.57 9.97
C MET A 5 4.77 -9.47 9.82
N LEU A 6 3.88 -9.30 10.80
CA LEU A 6 2.91 -8.21 10.80
C LEU A 6 3.59 -6.86 11.06
N SER A 7 4.51 -6.75 12.04
CA SER A 7 5.30 -5.53 12.27
C SER A 7 5.98 -5.06 11.00
N GLN A 8 6.65 -5.98 10.30
CA GLN A 8 7.36 -5.62 9.08
C GLN A 8 6.42 -5.14 7.99
N ALA A 9 5.24 -5.75 7.83
CA ALA A 9 4.25 -5.30 6.87
C ALA A 9 3.72 -3.90 7.20
N ILE A 10 3.43 -3.59 8.47
CA ILE A 10 2.98 -2.27 8.91
C ILE A 10 4.07 -1.22 8.65
N ILE A 11 5.33 -1.51 9.00
CA ILE A 11 6.47 -0.61 8.75
C ILE A 11 6.62 -0.33 7.26
N ASN A 12 6.53 -1.35 6.41
CA ASN A 12 6.64 -1.17 4.96
C ASN A 12 5.50 -0.29 4.41
N ILE A 13 4.27 -0.49 4.88
CA ILE A 13 3.11 0.34 4.49
C ILE A 13 3.32 1.80 4.92
N GLU A 14 3.85 2.03 6.12
CA GLU A 14 4.16 3.37 6.62
C GLU A 14 5.28 4.06 5.82
N GLN A 15 6.34 3.34 5.47
CA GLN A 15 7.40 3.87 4.60
C GLN A 15 6.84 4.25 3.22
N LEU A 16 6.02 3.37 2.63
CA LEU A 16 5.39 3.63 1.34
C LEU A 16 4.46 4.83 1.39
N LYS A 17 3.69 5.01 2.47
CA LYS A 17 2.87 6.23 2.69
C LYS A 17 3.73 7.49 2.55
N ASN A 18 4.88 7.54 3.22
CA ASN A 18 5.75 8.70 3.19
C ASN A 18 6.33 8.95 1.79
N THR A 19 6.77 7.87 1.11
CA THR A 19 7.24 7.96 -0.27
C THR A 19 6.15 8.45 -1.23
N LEU A 20 4.93 7.91 -1.11
CA LEU A 20 3.79 8.29 -1.93
C LEU A 20 3.42 9.76 -1.74
N ASN A 21 3.41 10.26 -0.50
CA ASN A 21 3.17 11.67 -0.20
C ASN A 21 4.25 12.62 -0.74
N GLY A 22 5.47 12.10 -0.98
CA GLY A 22 6.60 12.88 -1.49
C GLY A 22 6.61 13.08 -3.01
N PHE A 23 5.75 12.39 -3.76
CA PHE A 23 5.68 12.58 -5.22
C PHE A 23 5.14 13.97 -5.57
N SER A 24 5.77 14.59 -6.57
CA SER A 24 5.40 15.88 -7.14
C SER A 24 5.49 15.84 -8.67
N GLY A 25 4.88 16.81 -9.35
CA GLY A 25 4.84 16.82 -10.82
C GLY A 25 3.95 15.72 -11.43
N LEU A 26 3.02 15.19 -10.63
CA LEU A 26 2.02 14.23 -11.09
C LEU A 26 0.96 14.90 -11.97
N PRO A 27 0.36 14.17 -12.94
CA PRO A 27 -0.85 14.63 -13.60
C PRO A 27 -2.01 14.76 -12.60
N ALA A 28 -2.98 15.64 -12.88
CA ALA A 28 -4.05 15.99 -11.94
C ALA A 28 -4.84 14.77 -11.43
N GLN A 29 -5.14 13.81 -12.31
CA GLN A 29 -5.84 12.58 -11.95
C GLN A 29 -5.02 11.69 -11.00
N ALA A 30 -3.68 11.70 -11.11
CA ALA A 30 -2.82 10.95 -10.20
C ALA A 30 -2.64 11.65 -8.85
N VAL A 31 -2.74 12.99 -8.79
CA VAL A 31 -2.79 13.75 -7.53
C VAL A 31 -4.03 13.36 -6.71
N GLU A 32 -5.19 13.18 -7.35
CA GLU A 32 -6.40 12.70 -6.67
C GLU A 32 -6.18 11.29 -6.09
N ILE A 33 -5.57 10.39 -6.85
CA ILE A 33 -5.22 9.04 -6.38
C ILE A 33 -4.23 9.09 -5.21
N GLN A 34 -3.24 9.98 -5.26
CA GLN A 34 -2.31 10.23 -4.17
C GLN A 34 -3.06 10.62 -2.90
N GLN A 35 -3.90 11.65 -2.95
CA GLN A 35 -4.67 12.14 -1.80
C GLN A 35 -5.59 11.07 -1.21
N ASN A 36 -6.33 10.35 -2.07
CA ASN A 36 -7.21 9.27 -1.64
C ASN A 36 -6.44 8.13 -0.97
N THR A 37 -5.27 7.78 -1.51
CA THR A 37 -4.38 6.77 -0.93
C THR A 37 -3.83 7.25 0.42
N SER A 38 -3.39 8.50 0.52
CA SER A 38 -2.89 9.09 1.78
C SER A 38 -3.95 9.11 2.87
N ALA A 39 -5.19 9.51 2.55
CA ALA A 39 -6.31 9.50 3.48
C ALA A 39 -6.62 8.07 3.97
N MET A 40 -6.72 7.12 3.04
CA MET A 40 -6.92 5.71 3.37
C MET A 40 -5.82 5.17 4.30
N LEU A 41 -4.55 5.53 4.06
CA LEU A 41 -3.43 5.09 4.89
C LEU A 41 -3.41 5.79 6.26
N ASN A 42 -3.85 7.04 6.35
CA ASN A 42 -4.01 7.75 7.62
C ASN A 42 -5.06 7.10 8.52
N ASP A 43 -6.12 6.56 7.94
CA ASP A 43 -7.18 5.87 8.69
C ASP A 43 -6.77 4.44 9.06
N LEU A 44 -6.12 3.72 8.16
CA LEU A 44 -5.82 2.29 8.35
C LEU A 44 -4.64 2.02 9.28
N LEU A 45 -3.54 2.77 9.17
CA LEU A 45 -2.32 2.50 9.94
C LEU A 45 -2.58 2.50 11.46
N PRO A 46 -3.30 3.48 12.05
CA PRO A 46 -3.66 3.44 13.46
C PRO A 46 -4.49 2.21 13.85
N THR A 47 -5.39 1.74 12.99
CA THR A 47 -6.17 0.51 13.23
C THR A 47 -5.26 -0.72 13.28
N LEU A 48 -4.33 -0.85 12.33
CA LEU A 48 -3.39 -1.98 12.30
C LEU A 48 -2.46 -1.97 13.51
N GLN A 49 -1.89 -0.80 13.86
CA GLN A 49 -1.00 -0.63 15.02
C GLN A 49 -1.74 -0.87 16.34
N GLY A 50 -2.96 -0.36 16.47
CA GLY A 50 -3.79 -0.56 17.66
C GLY A 50 -4.15 -2.03 17.87
N MET A 51 -4.56 -2.71 16.80
CA MET A 51 -4.83 -4.15 16.83
C MET A 51 -3.58 -4.95 17.18
N GLN A 52 -2.43 -4.66 16.54
CA GLN A 52 -1.16 -5.32 16.83
C GLN A 52 -0.80 -5.21 18.32
N LYS A 53 -0.88 -4.00 18.89
CA LYS A 53 -0.62 -3.76 20.30
C LYS A 53 -1.56 -4.55 21.21
N GLN A 54 -2.85 -4.61 20.86
CA GLN A 54 -3.84 -5.37 21.63
C GLN A 54 -3.54 -6.86 21.60
N VAL A 55 -3.27 -7.43 20.42
CA VAL A 55 -2.94 -8.86 20.26
C VAL A 55 -1.67 -9.23 21.02
N LEU A 56 -0.62 -8.41 20.95
CA LEU A 56 0.61 -8.63 21.71
C LEU A 56 0.38 -8.57 23.22
N THR A 57 -0.38 -7.58 23.69
CA THR A 57 -0.69 -7.42 25.12
C THR A 57 -1.49 -8.60 25.62
N THR A 58 -2.54 -9.00 24.90
CA THR A 58 -3.35 -10.18 25.23
C THR A 58 -2.51 -11.44 25.18
N GLY A 59 -1.71 -11.66 24.13
CA GLY A 59 -0.86 -12.84 23.99
C GLY A 59 0.15 -13.00 25.15
N GLN A 60 0.78 -11.91 25.59
CA GLN A 60 1.70 -11.94 26.74
C GLN A 60 0.99 -12.27 28.06
N THR A 61 -0.20 -11.72 28.29
CA THR A 61 -1.04 -12.05 29.45
C THR A 61 -1.43 -13.52 29.46
N LEU A 62 -1.95 -14.01 28.33
CA LEU A 62 -2.35 -15.41 28.15
C LEU A 62 -1.16 -16.36 28.36
N GLN A 63 0.03 -16.01 27.84
CA GLN A 63 1.24 -16.80 28.00
C GLN A 63 1.60 -16.97 29.48
N THR A 64 1.51 -15.89 30.25
CA THR A 64 1.81 -15.92 31.70
C THR A 64 0.76 -16.74 32.44
N GLN A 65 -0.53 -16.51 32.16
CA GLN A 65 -1.62 -17.24 32.80
C GLN A 65 -1.60 -18.74 32.49
N LEU A 66 -1.36 -19.14 31.23
CA LEU A 66 -1.26 -20.55 30.83
C LEU A 66 -0.06 -21.26 31.46
N ASN A 67 1.09 -20.58 31.57
CA ASN A 67 2.25 -21.13 32.28
C ASN A 67 1.96 -21.33 33.78
N GLN A 68 1.26 -20.36 34.40
CA GLN A 68 0.84 -20.49 35.79
C GLN A 68 -0.11 -21.68 35.98
N GLN A 69 -1.09 -21.83 35.08
CA GLN A 69 -2.04 -22.93 35.07
C GLN A 69 -1.36 -24.29 34.90
N LEU A 70 -0.38 -24.41 34.00
CA LEU A 70 0.42 -25.63 33.85
C LEU A 70 1.21 -25.98 35.12
N ALA A 71 1.69 -24.99 35.87
CA ALA A 71 2.43 -25.19 37.11
C ALA A 71 1.53 -25.61 38.29
N THR A 72 0.28 -25.12 38.33
CA THR A 72 -0.67 -25.38 39.42
C THR A 72 -1.73 -26.43 39.10
N LEU A 73 -1.73 -26.99 37.88
CA LEU A 73 -2.73 -27.95 37.37
C LEU A 73 -3.03 -29.10 38.35
N ASN A 74 -2.02 -29.55 39.09
CA ASN A 74 -2.14 -30.69 40.01
C ASN A 74 -2.70 -30.32 41.39
N THR A 75 -2.89 -29.04 41.66
CA THR A 75 -3.33 -28.49 42.94
C THR A 75 -4.67 -27.77 42.85
N GLU A 76 -5.15 -27.49 41.64
CA GLU A 76 -6.40 -26.77 41.41
C GLU A 76 -7.61 -27.71 41.38
N THR A 77 -8.74 -27.22 41.89
CA THR A 77 -10.02 -27.91 41.74
C THR A 77 -10.59 -27.71 40.34
N PRO A 78 -11.49 -28.60 39.86
CA PRO A 78 -12.19 -28.41 38.60
C PRO A 78 -12.89 -27.04 38.48
N GLU A 79 -13.44 -26.50 39.58
CA GLU A 79 -14.07 -25.17 39.60
C GLU A 79 -13.05 -24.05 39.37
N GLN A 80 -11.86 -24.15 39.97
CA GLN A 80 -10.78 -23.18 39.78
C GLN A 80 -10.28 -23.18 38.33
N LEU A 81 -10.07 -24.38 37.76
CA LEU A 81 -9.68 -24.54 36.36
C LEU A 81 -10.73 -23.97 35.39
N ARG A 82 -12.03 -24.20 35.66
CA ARG A 82 -13.10 -23.64 34.83
C ARG A 82 -13.16 -22.12 34.90
N ALA A 83 -12.95 -21.54 36.08
CA ALA A 83 -12.89 -20.09 36.24
C ALA A 83 -11.71 -19.49 35.47
N ALA A 84 -10.53 -20.12 35.56
CA ALA A 84 -9.33 -19.70 34.83
C ALA A 84 -9.53 -19.77 33.32
N ILE A 85 -10.06 -20.88 32.79
CA ILE A 85 -10.36 -21.01 31.36
C ILE A 85 -11.42 -20.00 30.90
N SER A 86 -12.45 -19.73 31.71
CA SER A 86 -13.47 -18.73 31.36
C SER A 86 -12.86 -17.32 31.24
N GLN A 87 -11.94 -16.97 32.14
CA GLN A 87 -11.20 -15.71 32.06
C GLN A 87 -10.32 -15.65 30.80
N LEU A 88 -9.55 -16.71 30.53
CA LEU A 88 -8.72 -16.81 29.32
C LEU A 88 -9.57 -16.65 28.04
N GLN A 89 -10.75 -17.27 27.98
CA GLN A 89 -11.67 -17.14 26.85
C GLN A 89 -12.18 -15.71 26.65
N GLU A 90 -12.48 -15.01 27.74
CA GLU A 90 -12.89 -13.60 27.69
C GLU A 90 -11.76 -12.73 27.14
N GLU A 91 -10.54 -12.91 27.63
CA GLU A 91 -9.35 -12.17 27.17
C GLU A 91 -9.05 -12.42 25.68
N VAL A 92 -9.10 -13.67 25.22
CA VAL A 92 -8.97 -14.01 23.78
C VAL A 92 -10.09 -13.38 22.95
N SER A 93 -11.31 -13.34 23.48
CA SER A 93 -12.46 -12.75 22.78
C SER A 93 -12.31 -11.25 22.57
N GLN A 94 -11.69 -10.55 23.53
CA GLN A 94 -11.39 -9.12 23.40
C GLN A 94 -10.35 -8.83 22.30
N ALA A 95 -9.45 -9.76 21.99
CA ALA A 95 -8.48 -9.62 20.90
C ALA A 95 -9.08 -9.93 19.51
N ALA A 96 -10.11 -10.78 19.43
CA ALA A 96 -10.71 -11.22 18.18
C ALA A 96 -11.39 -10.09 17.39
N GLN A 97 -12.13 -9.22 18.08
CA GLN A 97 -12.88 -8.16 17.40
C GLN A 97 -11.94 -7.14 16.71
N PRO A 98 -10.89 -6.61 17.37
CA PRO A 98 -9.90 -5.76 16.70
C PRO A 98 -9.20 -6.45 15.52
N ALA A 99 -8.86 -7.74 15.64
CA ALA A 99 -8.23 -8.51 14.57
C ALA A 99 -9.14 -8.60 13.32
N SER A 100 -10.40 -8.97 13.51
CA SER A 100 -11.39 -9.05 12.43
C SER A 100 -11.68 -7.69 11.78
N GLN A 101 -11.75 -6.62 12.59
CA GLN A 101 -11.91 -5.25 12.08
C GLN A 101 -10.70 -4.79 11.26
N ALA A 102 -9.49 -5.05 11.75
CA ALA A 102 -8.25 -4.76 11.03
C ALA A 102 -8.16 -5.53 9.71
N LEU A 103 -8.51 -6.81 9.70
CA LEU A 103 -8.57 -7.64 8.49
C LEU A 103 -9.57 -7.08 7.48
N THR A 104 -10.76 -6.69 7.92
CA THR A 104 -11.79 -6.09 7.06
C THR A 104 -11.31 -4.77 6.45
N ALA A 105 -10.70 -3.91 7.28
CA ALA A 105 -10.16 -2.63 6.84
C ALA A 105 -8.98 -2.79 5.85
N ALA A 106 -8.09 -3.75 6.11
CA ALA A 106 -6.97 -4.07 5.23
C ALA A 106 -7.44 -4.62 3.87
N ASN A 107 -8.45 -5.49 3.85
CA ASN A 107 -9.06 -5.98 2.62
C ASN A 107 -9.71 -4.84 1.80
N ALA A 108 -10.46 -3.97 2.46
CA ALA A 108 -11.06 -2.81 1.81
C ALA A 108 -9.99 -1.88 1.21
N ALA A 109 -8.89 -1.65 1.93
CA ALA A 109 -7.75 -0.87 1.43
C ALA A 109 -7.05 -1.55 0.25
N ASN A 110 -6.81 -2.86 0.31
CA ASN A 110 -6.20 -3.61 -0.78
C ASN A 110 -7.04 -3.52 -2.08
N ASN A 111 -8.36 -3.61 -1.95
CA ASN A 111 -9.28 -3.44 -3.07
C ASN A 111 -9.21 -2.03 -3.67
N LYS A 112 -9.17 -0.99 -2.83
CA LYS A 112 -8.99 0.40 -3.30
C LYS A 112 -7.66 0.60 -4.01
N VAL A 113 -6.57 0.05 -3.49
CA VAL A 113 -5.25 0.12 -4.14
C VAL A 113 -5.25 -0.58 -5.49
N THR A 114 -5.93 -1.73 -5.59
CA THR A 114 -6.11 -2.44 -6.87
C THR A 114 -6.86 -1.57 -7.89
N GLN A 115 -7.93 -0.90 -7.47
CA GLN A 115 -8.67 0.05 -8.33
C GLN A 115 -7.80 1.24 -8.75
N ASN A 116 -7.03 1.81 -7.82
CA ASN A 116 -6.08 2.88 -8.11
C ASN A 116 -5.02 2.45 -9.13
N ASN A 117 -4.50 1.22 -9.03
CA ASN A 117 -3.57 0.67 -10.01
C ASN A 117 -4.16 0.57 -11.42
N LEU A 118 -5.45 0.26 -11.55
CA LEU A 118 -6.14 0.25 -12.84
C LEU A 118 -6.33 1.67 -13.38
N ALA A 119 -6.71 2.62 -12.54
CA ALA A 119 -6.84 4.02 -12.92
C ALA A 119 -5.50 4.63 -13.37
N LEU A 120 -4.40 4.30 -12.69
CA LEU A 120 -3.06 4.74 -13.07
C LEU A 120 -2.62 4.21 -14.44
N GLN A 121 -3.00 2.98 -14.80
CA GLN A 121 -2.72 2.44 -16.14
C GLN A 121 -3.45 3.22 -17.24
N GLN A 122 -4.68 3.67 -16.98
CA GLN A 122 -5.42 4.51 -17.92
C GLN A 122 -4.76 5.88 -18.10
N ILE A 123 -4.24 6.45 -17.01
CA ILE A 123 -3.45 7.70 -17.04
C ILE A 123 -2.16 7.49 -17.86
N ASP A 124 -1.46 6.37 -17.67
CA ASP A 124 -0.24 6.05 -18.42
C ASP A 124 -0.50 6.00 -19.93
N VAL A 125 -1.61 5.38 -20.36
CA VAL A 125 -2.03 5.34 -21.77
C VAL A 125 -2.38 6.73 -22.30
N SER A 126 -3.11 7.55 -21.51
CA SER A 126 -3.44 8.92 -21.91
C SER A 126 -2.20 9.75 -22.16
N LEU A 127 -1.23 9.73 -21.22
CA LEU A 127 0.01 10.49 -21.35
C LEU A 127 0.85 10.03 -22.55
N GLN A 128 0.86 8.72 -22.86
CA GLN A 128 1.54 8.19 -24.04
C GLN A 128 0.89 8.67 -25.35
N ASN A 129 -0.43 8.79 -25.39
CA ASN A 129 -1.13 9.34 -26.55
C ASN A 129 -0.86 10.84 -26.70
N ASP A 130 -0.90 11.58 -25.59
CA ASP A 130 -0.66 13.03 -25.58
C ASP A 130 0.77 13.36 -26.05
N ILE A 131 1.78 12.64 -25.55
CA ILE A 131 3.17 12.86 -25.97
C ILE A 131 3.40 12.48 -27.44
N ALA A 132 2.78 11.40 -27.94
CA ALA A 132 2.91 11.01 -29.33
C ALA A 132 2.29 12.08 -30.26
N GLY A 133 1.12 12.62 -29.89
CA GLY A 133 0.48 13.73 -30.60
C GLY A 133 1.35 14.99 -30.61
N LEU A 134 1.89 15.38 -29.45
CA LEU A 134 2.78 16.54 -29.32
C LEU A 134 4.08 16.36 -30.10
N GLN A 135 4.68 15.17 -30.09
CA GLN A 135 5.89 14.86 -30.87
C GLN A 135 5.62 14.92 -32.37
N SER A 136 4.46 14.44 -32.84
CA SER A 136 4.04 14.58 -34.23
C SER A 136 3.89 16.05 -34.63
N ASN A 137 3.22 16.85 -33.79
CA ASN A 137 3.04 18.29 -34.02
C ASN A 137 4.38 19.04 -34.03
N LEU A 138 5.28 18.70 -33.10
CA LEU A 138 6.62 19.26 -33.01
C LEU A 138 7.45 18.93 -34.25
N SER A 139 7.37 17.68 -34.73
CA SER A 139 8.05 17.27 -35.96
C SER A 139 7.55 18.07 -37.17
N GLY A 140 6.23 18.22 -37.32
CA GLY A 140 5.63 19.03 -38.37
C GLY A 140 6.05 20.51 -38.29
N ALA A 141 6.00 21.11 -37.10
CA ALA A 141 6.42 22.50 -36.90
C ALA A 141 7.93 22.71 -37.16
N THR A 142 8.75 21.71 -36.84
CA THR A 142 10.19 21.75 -37.11
C THR A 142 10.48 21.67 -38.61
N GLN A 143 9.73 20.85 -39.35
CA GLN A 143 9.84 20.79 -40.81
C GLN A 143 9.38 22.09 -41.48
N GLU A 144 8.30 22.70 -40.98
CA GLU A 144 7.81 24.01 -41.42
C GLU A 144 8.87 25.10 -41.20
N LEU A 145 9.50 25.12 -40.03
CA LEU A 145 10.59 26.05 -39.71
C LEU A 145 11.84 25.82 -40.60
N ASP A 146 12.19 24.57 -40.90
CA ASP A 146 13.31 24.26 -41.80
C ASP A 146 13.03 24.73 -43.24
N ALA A 147 11.79 24.54 -43.72
CA ALA A 147 11.37 25.02 -45.03
C ALA A 147 11.45 26.56 -45.12
N LEU A 148 10.95 27.28 -44.11
CA LEU A 148 11.08 28.73 -44.03
C LEU A 148 12.54 29.18 -43.98
N ASN A 149 13.40 28.48 -43.25
CA ASN A 149 14.83 28.78 -43.23
C ASN A 149 15.49 28.57 -44.60
N LYS A 150 15.14 27.52 -45.34
CA LYS A 150 15.61 27.32 -46.73
C LYS A 150 15.16 28.45 -47.64
N GLN A 151 13.90 28.89 -47.55
CA GLN A 151 13.42 30.02 -48.35
C GLN A 151 14.09 31.34 -47.96
N LYS A 152 14.42 31.55 -46.68
CA LYS A 152 15.22 32.70 -46.21
C LYS A 152 16.56 32.76 -46.94
N TYR A 153 17.27 31.63 -47.06
CA TYR A 153 18.52 31.57 -47.80
C TYR A 153 18.33 31.88 -49.30
N TYR A 154 17.23 31.45 -49.91
CA TYR A 154 16.89 31.80 -51.28
C TYR A 154 16.69 33.32 -51.46
N TRP A 155 15.89 33.95 -50.61
CA TRP A 155 15.67 35.40 -50.68
C TRP A 155 16.94 36.20 -50.40
N LEU A 156 17.80 35.74 -49.48
CA LEU A 156 19.12 36.33 -49.25
C LEU A 156 20.01 36.26 -50.51
N ALA A 157 19.97 35.15 -51.24
CA ALA A 157 20.73 34.97 -52.48
C ALA A 157 20.28 35.91 -53.61
N LEU A 158 19.04 36.42 -53.58
CA LEU A 158 18.52 37.39 -54.54
C LEU A 158 18.99 38.84 -54.28
N GLY A 159 19.74 39.09 -53.21
CA GLY A 159 20.29 40.42 -52.89
C GLY A 159 19.20 41.47 -52.66
N ILE A 160 19.34 42.65 -53.26
CA ILE A 160 18.39 43.77 -53.07
C ILE A 160 16.97 43.39 -53.53
N LEU A 161 16.84 42.57 -54.57
CA LEU A 161 15.54 42.14 -55.08
C LEU A 161 14.79 41.21 -54.11
N GLY A 162 15.48 40.60 -53.14
CA GLY A 162 14.89 39.72 -52.15
C GLY A 162 14.41 40.39 -50.87
N VAL A 163 14.72 41.68 -50.66
CA VAL A 163 14.41 42.41 -49.42
C VAL A 163 12.91 42.43 -49.06
N PRO A 164 11.97 42.69 -49.99
CA PRO A 164 10.54 42.63 -49.67
C PRO A 164 10.08 41.24 -49.20
N GLY A 165 10.61 40.17 -49.81
CA GLY A 165 10.33 38.79 -49.42
C GLY A 165 10.87 38.45 -48.02
N LEU A 166 12.07 38.95 -47.68
CA LEU A 166 12.66 38.77 -46.35
C LEU A 166 11.85 39.45 -45.23
N ILE A 167 11.28 40.64 -45.49
CA ILE A 167 10.46 41.35 -44.50
C ILE A 167 9.18 40.56 -44.19
N ALA A 168 8.50 40.06 -45.21
CA ALA A 168 7.31 39.22 -45.03
C ALA A 168 7.65 37.93 -44.25
N MET A 169 8.75 37.28 -44.62
CA MET A 169 9.19 36.02 -44.03
C MET A 169 9.65 36.14 -42.57
N ALA A 170 10.14 37.31 -42.15
CA ALA A 170 10.61 37.52 -40.77
C ALA A 170 9.49 37.27 -39.75
N VAL A 171 8.25 37.63 -40.08
CA VAL A 171 7.07 37.39 -39.24
C VAL A 171 6.76 35.89 -39.15
N GLU A 172 6.74 35.20 -40.29
CA GLU A 172 6.44 33.76 -40.38
C GLU A 172 7.51 32.92 -39.66
N LEU A 173 8.79 33.27 -39.81
CA LEU A 173 9.89 32.61 -39.10
C LEU A 173 9.75 32.75 -37.58
N ASN A 174 9.39 33.94 -37.09
CA ASN A 174 9.21 34.17 -35.67
C ASN A 174 8.04 33.34 -35.11
N GLN A 175 6.91 33.32 -35.81
CA GLN A 175 5.75 32.50 -35.42
C GLN A 175 6.08 30.99 -35.41
N ALA A 176 6.77 30.50 -36.46
CA ALA A 176 7.18 29.09 -36.53
C ALA A 176 8.17 28.73 -35.41
N GLN A 177 9.14 29.60 -35.12
CA GLN A 177 10.10 29.41 -34.04
C GLN A 177 9.39 29.35 -32.67
N ASN A 178 8.45 30.26 -32.40
CA ASN A 178 7.69 30.26 -31.14
C ASN A 178 6.84 28.99 -31.01
N LYS A 179 6.16 28.58 -32.08
CA LYS A 179 5.38 27.33 -32.12
C LYS A 179 6.25 26.10 -31.81
N VAL A 180 7.46 26.01 -32.37
CA VAL A 180 8.42 24.94 -32.05
C VAL A 180 8.83 24.98 -30.58
N ASN A 181 9.17 26.16 -30.06
CA ASN A 181 9.58 26.32 -28.67
C ASN A 181 8.45 25.93 -27.68
N ASP A 182 7.22 26.34 -27.97
CA ASP A 182 6.04 26.04 -27.16
C ASP A 182 5.75 24.54 -27.15
N LEU A 183 5.78 23.89 -28.33
CA LEU A 183 5.58 22.45 -28.45
C LEU A 183 6.70 21.66 -27.76
N GLN A 184 7.96 22.10 -27.88
CA GLN A 184 9.08 21.49 -27.17
C GLN A 184 8.92 21.61 -25.65
N GLY A 185 8.45 22.77 -25.16
CA GLY A 185 8.12 22.98 -23.76
C GLY A 185 7.04 22.02 -23.26
N GLN A 186 5.96 21.86 -24.03
CA GLN A 186 4.87 20.91 -23.73
C GLN A 186 5.36 19.46 -23.73
N VAL A 187 6.16 19.05 -24.72
CA VAL A 187 6.76 17.69 -24.77
C VAL A 187 7.59 17.44 -23.52
N ASN A 188 8.47 18.38 -23.14
CA ASN A 188 9.32 18.24 -21.96
C ASN A 188 8.47 18.12 -20.67
N GLN A 189 7.40 18.90 -20.55
CA GLN A 189 6.49 18.85 -19.41
C GLN A 189 5.78 17.50 -19.31
N ILE A 190 5.22 16.99 -20.41
CA ILE A 190 4.56 15.68 -20.43
C ILE A 190 5.57 14.56 -20.14
N GLN A 191 6.81 14.64 -20.64
CA GLN A 191 7.86 13.67 -20.29
C GLN A 191 8.14 13.61 -18.79
N GLN A 192 8.22 14.77 -18.13
CA GLN A 192 8.39 14.83 -16.67
C GLN A 192 7.18 14.23 -15.93
N GLN A 193 5.97 14.51 -16.41
CA GLN A 193 4.75 13.89 -15.85
C GLN A 193 4.77 12.37 -16.02
N ILE A 194 5.12 11.84 -17.19
CA ILE A 194 5.27 10.40 -17.44
C ILE A 194 6.28 9.79 -16.47
N GLN A 195 7.45 10.41 -16.30
CA GLN A 195 8.48 9.89 -15.40
C GLN A 195 8.01 9.85 -13.94
N SER A 196 7.38 10.94 -13.46
CA SER A 196 6.84 11.01 -12.10
C SER A 196 5.72 9.98 -11.89
N GLN A 197 4.81 9.89 -12.86
CA GLN A 197 3.70 8.95 -12.89
C GLN A 197 4.18 7.48 -12.84
N GLN A 198 5.20 7.11 -13.62
CA GLN A 198 5.75 5.75 -13.61
C GLN A 198 6.36 5.39 -12.24
N GLY A 199 7.07 6.34 -11.62
CA GLY A 199 7.58 6.18 -10.27
C GLY A 199 6.44 5.98 -9.27
N PHE A 200 5.40 6.81 -9.34
CA PHE A 200 4.24 6.74 -8.46
C PHE A 200 3.46 5.42 -8.62
N SER A 201 3.19 5.01 -9.86
CA SER A 201 2.55 3.72 -10.22
C SER A 201 3.34 2.53 -9.66
N THR A 202 4.67 2.58 -9.72
CA THR A 202 5.52 1.55 -9.11
C THR A 202 5.31 1.46 -7.60
N GLN A 203 5.24 2.60 -6.90
CA GLN A 203 5.02 2.60 -5.46
C GLN A 203 3.60 2.14 -5.06
N ILE A 204 2.56 2.46 -5.85
CA ILE A 204 1.20 1.96 -5.60
C ILE A 204 1.12 0.44 -5.83
N LYS A 205 1.86 -0.12 -6.80
CA LYS A 205 1.99 -1.58 -6.96
C LYS A 205 2.70 -2.23 -5.77
N SER A 206 3.80 -1.63 -5.30
CA SER A 206 4.49 -2.08 -4.09
C SER A 206 3.58 -2.03 -2.87
N LEU A 207 2.73 -0.99 -2.75
CA LEU A 207 1.73 -0.88 -1.69
C LEU A 207 0.71 -2.02 -1.76
N SER A 208 0.24 -2.37 -2.95
CA SER A 208 -0.67 -3.51 -3.14
C SER A 208 -0.06 -4.82 -2.67
N ALA A 209 1.21 -5.08 -2.99
CA ALA A 209 1.90 -6.29 -2.56
C ALA A 209 2.03 -6.34 -1.03
N ASN A 210 2.42 -5.23 -0.39
CA ASN A 210 2.52 -5.15 1.06
C ASN A 210 1.15 -5.31 1.75
N PHE A 211 0.06 -4.81 1.14
CA PHE A 211 -1.28 -5.07 1.65
C PHE A 211 -1.69 -6.53 1.52
N SER A 212 -1.38 -7.20 0.42
CA SER A 212 -1.62 -8.64 0.29
C SER A 212 -0.92 -9.40 1.41
N THR A 213 0.36 -9.10 1.66
CA THR A 213 1.11 -9.69 2.78
C THR A 213 0.46 -9.38 4.13
N ALA A 214 0.06 -8.12 4.37
CA ALA A 214 -0.62 -7.75 5.61
C ALA A 214 -1.95 -8.51 5.80
N VAL A 215 -2.76 -8.64 4.75
CA VAL A 215 -4.02 -9.39 4.77
C VAL A 215 -3.78 -10.87 5.08
N ASP A 216 -2.76 -11.49 4.47
CA ASP A 216 -2.42 -12.89 4.75
C ASP A 216 -2.03 -13.07 6.22
N LYS A 217 -1.25 -12.15 6.79
CA LYS A 217 -0.84 -12.19 8.20
C LYS A 217 -1.99 -11.92 9.17
N LEU A 218 -2.85 -10.96 8.85
CA LEU A 218 -4.07 -10.70 9.62
C LEU A 218 -5.03 -11.89 9.60
N SER A 219 -5.15 -12.57 8.46
CA SER A 219 -5.96 -13.79 8.34
C SER A 219 -5.38 -14.94 9.16
N GLY A 220 -4.05 -15.08 9.18
CA GLY A 220 -3.35 -16.03 10.05
C GLY A 220 -3.65 -15.75 11.53
N LEU A 221 -3.53 -14.51 11.97
CA LEU A 221 -3.83 -14.09 13.34
C LEU A 221 -5.30 -14.37 13.72
N ASP A 222 -6.25 -14.04 12.84
CA ASP A 222 -7.68 -14.31 13.08
C ASP A 222 -7.94 -15.81 13.24
N ASN A 223 -7.32 -16.65 12.39
CA ASN A 223 -7.41 -18.10 12.50
C ASN A 223 -6.81 -18.64 13.81
N THR A 224 -5.62 -18.18 14.21
CA THR A 224 -4.99 -18.58 15.49
C THR A 224 -5.86 -18.19 16.68
N ILE A 225 -6.46 -16.99 16.67
CA ILE A 225 -7.40 -16.58 17.71
C ILE A 225 -8.62 -17.51 17.76
N ASN A 226 -9.17 -17.89 16.60
CA ASN A 226 -10.31 -18.80 16.52
C ASN A 226 -9.97 -20.22 16.99
N PHE A 227 -8.78 -20.74 16.65
CA PHE A 227 -8.30 -22.02 17.17
C PHE A 227 -8.13 -21.99 18.68
N LEU A 228 -7.50 -20.93 19.21
CA LEU A 228 -7.32 -20.76 20.65
C LEU A 228 -8.65 -20.73 21.41
N LYS A 229 -9.67 -20.04 20.86
CA LYS A 229 -11.04 -20.07 21.41
C LYS A 229 -11.62 -21.48 21.42
N GLY A 230 -11.44 -22.22 20.32
CA GLY A 230 -11.89 -23.61 20.20
C GLY A 230 -11.23 -24.52 21.23
N ASP A 231 -9.91 -24.44 21.36
CA ASP A 231 -9.12 -25.22 22.31
C ASP A 231 -9.53 -24.93 23.75
N MET A 232 -9.67 -23.64 24.12
CA MET A 232 -10.18 -23.28 25.45
C MET A 232 -11.61 -23.78 25.68
N GLY A 233 -12.45 -23.77 24.64
CA GLY A 233 -13.79 -24.36 24.67
C GLY A 233 -13.77 -25.85 24.99
N ASN A 234 -12.89 -26.59 24.33
CA ASN A 234 -12.70 -28.02 24.56
C ASN A 234 -12.16 -28.29 25.97
N ILE A 235 -11.16 -27.53 26.43
CA ILE A 235 -10.65 -27.64 27.80
C ILE A 235 -11.78 -27.44 28.81
N SER A 236 -12.60 -26.40 28.64
CA SER A 236 -13.71 -26.10 29.54
C SER A 236 -14.70 -27.26 29.67
N GLN A 237 -15.01 -27.94 28.56
CA GLN A 237 -15.91 -29.09 28.52
C GLN A 237 -15.31 -30.35 29.16
N ASP A 238 -14.00 -30.53 29.01
CA ASP A 238 -13.28 -31.72 29.45
C ASP A 238 -12.81 -31.64 30.92
N ILE A 239 -12.88 -30.47 31.55
CA ILE A 239 -12.59 -30.34 32.99
C ILE A 239 -13.56 -31.20 33.80
N GLY A 240 -12.99 -32.13 34.58
CA GLY A 240 -13.72 -33.06 35.46
C GLY A 240 -14.02 -34.42 34.83
N THR A 241 -13.81 -34.58 33.52
CA THR A 241 -13.96 -35.86 32.79
C THR A 241 -12.65 -36.36 32.20
N ALA A 242 -11.78 -35.45 31.77
CA ALA A 242 -10.46 -35.77 31.23
C ALA A 242 -9.45 -36.14 32.32
N SER A 243 -8.49 -36.97 31.94
CA SER A 243 -7.33 -37.26 32.76
C SER A 243 -6.43 -36.03 32.89
N GLN A 244 -5.63 -36.00 33.94
CA GLN A 244 -4.69 -34.92 34.21
C GLN A 244 -3.66 -34.74 33.07
N GLN A 245 -3.23 -35.85 32.46
CA GLN A 245 -2.33 -35.84 31.31
C GLN A 245 -2.99 -35.23 30.06
N GLN A 246 -4.30 -35.46 29.87
CA GLN A 246 -5.07 -34.85 28.79
C GLN A 246 -5.23 -33.33 29.00
N LEU A 247 -5.56 -32.89 30.21
CA LEU A 247 -5.62 -31.46 30.54
C LEU A 247 -4.25 -30.79 30.32
N GLN A 248 -3.16 -31.41 30.78
CA GLN A 248 -1.82 -30.89 30.56
C GLN A 248 -1.48 -30.76 29.07
N LEU A 249 -1.87 -31.74 28.25
CA LEU A 249 -1.70 -31.67 26.80
C LEU A 249 -2.46 -30.49 26.19
N PHE A 250 -3.72 -30.28 26.59
CA PHE A 250 -4.52 -29.18 26.06
C PHE A 250 -4.00 -27.80 26.45
N PHE A 251 -3.60 -27.60 27.72
CA PHE A 251 -2.97 -26.36 28.15
C PHE A 251 -1.63 -26.10 27.44
N THR A 252 -0.87 -27.16 27.14
CA THR A 252 0.37 -27.06 26.37
C THR A 252 0.08 -26.67 24.92
N ALA A 253 -0.96 -27.22 24.29
CA ALA A 253 -1.39 -26.85 22.94
C ALA A 253 -1.83 -25.38 22.89
N ALA A 254 -2.69 -24.94 23.81
CA ALA A 254 -3.11 -23.55 23.91
C ALA A 254 -1.91 -22.59 24.09
N LEU A 255 -0.91 -22.98 24.90
CA LEU A 255 0.31 -22.20 25.07
C LEU A 255 1.13 -22.10 23.79
N MET A 256 1.22 -23.18 23.00
CA MET A 256 1.88 -23.14 21.69
C MET A 256 1.17 -22.17 20.73
N GLU A 257 -0.17 -22.19 20.68
CA GLU A 257 -0.95 -21.26 19.86
C GLU A 257 -0.76 -19.80 20.28
N VAL A 258 -0.71 -19.53 21.59
CA VAL A 258 -0.41 -18.18 22.11
C VAL A 258 1.00 -17.73 21.73
N ASN A 259 1.99 -18.63 21.77
CA ASN A 259 3.36 -18.30 21.35
C ASN A 259 3.40 -17.97 19.85
N THR A 260 2.67 -18.72 19.02
CA THR A 260 2.52 -18.42 17.58
C THR A 260 1.87 -17.06 17.39
N LEU A 261 0.78 -16.77 18.11
CA LEU A 261 0.09 -15.47 18.07
C LEU A 261 1.02 -14.30 18.38
N VAL A 262 1.82 -14.42 19.45
CA VAL A 262 2.78 -13.38 19.85
C VAL A 262 3.87 -13.20 18.80
N ASN A 263 4.41 -14.30 18.26
CA ASN A 263 5.45 -14.24 17.23
C ASN A 263 4.93 -13.61 15.94
N ASP A 264 3.75 -14.00 15.47
CA ASP A 264 3.16 -13.49 14.23
C ASP A 264 2.78 -12.01 14.33
N ALA A 265 2.33 -11.57 15.52
CA ALA A 265 1.99 -10.18 15.79
C ALA A 265 3.20 -9.30 16.12
N SER A 266 4.34 -9.89 16.54
CA SER A 266 5.56 -9.14 16.87
C SER A 266 6.22 -8.48 15.67
#